data_AF-A0A832XK25-F1
#
_entry.id   AF-A0A832XK25-F1
#
_cell.length_a   1.000
_cell.length_b   1.000
_cell.length_c   1.000
_cell.angle_alpha   90.00
_cell.angle_beta   90.00
_cell.angle_gamma   90.00
#
_symmetry.space_group_name_H-M   'P 1'
#
loop_
_entity.id
_entity.type
_entity.pdbx_description
1 polymer ?
#
loop_
_entity_poly.entity_id
_entity_poly.type
_entity_poly.pdbx_seq_one_letter_code
_entity_poly.pdbx_strand_id
1 'polypeptide(L)'
;RELYYNLKHSLPNSKDNTFEDDIESGGVLDDLEASLDILRERLHVEAKSRGSIYGNIVLEQAGSEFDCSKLGRGGWAVPGYVEDVEVVNFKADYILAVENDAMMSRLIQEKFWKQNNCLLITGEGMFPRGVRRFIKILSEKLKLPVIAFVDGDPYGFYIYSVLKYGSIELAHLSDRYAVPDCKYVGMTMDDIDEYSLQNVTEKLKDVDVKRINEELEYPWFKASKEWTRQLNLMKQKGVRIEQQALASKSLEFVAKKYLPEKIEKEKLLD
;
A
#
# COMPACT_ATOMS: atom_id res chain seq x y z
N ARG A 1 9.15 19.16 -6.18
CA ARG A 1 9.93 20.04 -5.29
C ARG A 1 11.23 20.50 -5.92
N GLU A 2 12.25 19.64 -6.11
CA GLU A 2 13.50 20.11 -6.77
C GLU A 2 13.25 20.61 -8.20
N LEU A 3 12.45 19.86 -8.98
CA LEU A 3 12.03 20.29 -10.31
C LEU A 3 11.32 21.66 -10.30
N TYR A 4 10.40 21.87 -9.35
CA TYR A 4 9.70 23.14 -9.19
C TYR A 4 10.67 24.30 -8.98
N TYR A 5 11.60 24.18 -8.03
CA TYR A 5 12.58 25.25 -7.77
C TYR A 5 13.56 25.45 -8.92
N ASN A 6 13.91 24.41 -9.69
CA ASN A 6 14.73 24.54 -10.89
C ASN A 6 14.01 25.28 -12.02
N LEU A 7 12.70 25.06 -12.15
CA LEU A 7 11.89 25.70 -13.19
C LEU A 7 11.36 27.07 -12.77
N LYS A 8 11.33 27.40 -11.48
CA LYS A 8 10.86 28.68 -10.98
C LYS A 8 11.86 29.80 -11.31
N HIS A 9 11.58 30.53 -12.39
CA HIS A 9 12.29 31.75 -12.75
C HIS A 9 11.33 32.84 -13.21
N SER A 10 11.71 34.11 -13.03
CA SER A 10 10.91 35.23 -13.52
C SER A 10 11.06 35.38 -15.02
N LEU A 11 9.94 35.60 -15.72
CA LEU A 11 9.95 35.79 -17.16
C LEU A 11 10.64 37.12 -17.53
N PRO A 12 11.40 37.18 -18.64
CA PRO A 12 12.03 38.41 -19.09
C PRO A 12 10.99 39.52 -19.28
N ASN A 13 11.21 40.67 -18.66
CA ASN A 13 10.31 41.84 -18.71
C ASN A 13 8.91 41.62 -18.10
N SER A 14 8.71 40.59 -17.26
CA SER A 14 7.49 40.43 -16.44
C SER A 14 7.82 40.29 -14.95
N LYS A 15 6.80 40.50 -14.11
CA LYS A 15 6.82 40.13 -12.68
C LYS A 15 6.35 38.71 -12.43
N ASP A 16 5.88 38.03 -13.47
CA ASP A 16 5.34 36.68 -13.38
C ASP A 16 6.47 35.63 -13.36
N ASN A 17 6.30 34.59 -12.56
CA ASN A 17 7.19 33.43 -12.58
C ASN A 17 6.66 32.35 -13.54
N THR A 18 7.53 31.43 -13.93
CA THR A 18 7.14 30.26 -14.75
C THR A 18 6.24 29.28 -14.00
N PHE A 19 6.42 29.17 -12.69
CA PHE A 19 5.59 28.35 -11.79
C PHE A 19 5.42 29.09 -10.47
N GLU A 20 4.19 29.17 -9.98
CA GLU A 20 3.91 29.82 -8.70
C GLU A 20 3.88 28.82 -7.55
N ASP A 21 3.46 27.57 -7.79
CA ASP A 21 3.43 26.51 -6.78
C ASP A 21 3.89 25.14 -7.29
N ASP A 22 4.15 24.23 -6.34
CA ASP A 22 4.53 22.84 -6.62
C ASP A 22 3.41 22.08 -7.38
N ILE A 23 2.14 22.50 -7.23
CA ILE A 23 0.96 21.81 -7.80
C ILE A 23 0.95 22.01 -9.32
N GLU A 24 1.20 23.23 -9.78
CA GLU A 24 1.27 23.59 -11.20
C GLU A 24 2.37 22.81 -11.92
N SER A 25 3.56 22.72 -11.33
CA SER A 25 4.64 21.91 -11.87
C SER A 25 4.33 20.40 -11.86
N GLY A 26 3.55 19.95 -10.88
CA GLY A 26 3.07 18.57 -10.78
C GLY A 26 2.08 18.21 -11.88
N GLY A 27 1.13 19.11 -12.17
CA GLY A 27 0.15 18.94 -13.24
C GLY A 27 0.80 18.85 -14.62
N VAL A 28 1.80 19.68 -14.91
CA VAL A 28 2.57 19.58 -16.17
C VAL A 28 3.31 18.25 -16.28
N LEU A 29 3.83 17.71 -15.17
CA LEU A 29 4.42 16.37 -15.16
C LEU A 29 3.39 15.29 -15.44
N ASP A 30 2.18 15.37 -14.86
CA ASP A 30 1.09 14.44 -15.15
C ASP A 30 0.73 14.49 -16.65
N ASP A 31 0.63 15.69 -17.23
CA ASP A 31 0.36 15.88 -18.66
C ASP A 31 1.46 15.30 -19.56
N LEU A 32 2.73 15.45 -19.17
CA LEU A 32 3.86 14.84 -19.90
C LEU A 32 3.84 13.32 -19.80
N GLU A 33 3.57 12.75 -18.62
CA GLU A 33 3.43 11.30 -18.45
C GLU A 33 2.33 10.74 -19.35
N ALA A 34 1.17 11.41 -19.38
CA ALA A 34 0.03 11.02 -20.20
C ALA A 34 0.31 11.19 -21.70
N SER A 35 0.94 12.30 -22.11
CA SER A 35 1.19 12.61 -23.53
C SER A 35 2.28 11.74 -24.15
N LEU A 36 3.31 11.39 -23.38
CA LEU A 36 4.45 10.60 -23.84
C LEU A 36 4.28 9.11 -23.59
N ASP A 37 3.24 8.70 -22.85
CA ASP A 37 3.01 7.33 -22.41
C ASP A 37 4.23 6.74 -21.66
N ILE A 38 4.89 7.57 -20.84
CA ILE A 38 6.05 7.18 -20.01
C ILE A 38 5.80 7.53 -18.55
N LEU A 39 6.43 6.76 -17.66
CA LEU A 39 6.48 7.08 -16.24
C LEU A 39 7.49 8.23 -16.00
N ARG A 40 7.18 9.18 -15.13
CA ARG A 40 8.06 10.30 -14.77
C ARG A 40 9.37 9.80 -14.15
N GLU A 41 9.31 8.64 -13.52
CA GLU A 41 10.48 7.96 -12.98
C GLU A 41 11.47 7.61 -14.12
N ARG A 42 11.00 7.37 -15.36
CA ARG A 42 11.86 7.21 -16.56
C ARG A 42 12.42 8.54 -17.10
N LEU A 43 11.85 9.67 -16.71
CA LEU A 43 12.40 11.00 -16.96
C LEU A 43 13.42 11.44 -15.90
N HIS A 44 13.84 10.51 -15.02
CA HIS A 44 14.70 10.78 -13.86
C HIS A 44 14.09 11.79 -12.88
N VAL A 45 12.76 11.89 -12.86
CA VAL A 45 12.02 12.62 -11.83
C VAL A 45 11.66 11.64 -10.72
N GLU A 46 12.55 11.52 -9.75
CA GLU A 46 12.41 10.54 -8.67
C GLU A 46 11.58 11.06 -7.50
N ALA A 47 10.72 10.20 -6.98
CA ALA A 47 10.09 10.41 -5.69
C ALA A 47 11.04 9.97 -4.57
N LYS A 48 10.89 10.56 -3.39
CA LYS A 48 11.62 10.15 -2.19
C LYS A 48 11.37 8.65 -1.91
N SER A 49 12.43 7.87 -1.72
CA SER A 49 12.36 6.48 -1.27
C SER A 49 11.60 6.39 0.05
N ARG A 50 10.59 5.52 0.09
CA ARG A 50 9.74 5.31 1.26
C ARG A 50 9.17 3.91 1.24
N GLY A 51 8.98 3.33 2.43
CA GLY A 51 8.56 1.94 2.57
C GLY A 51 9.73 0.97 2.48
N SER A 52 9.46 -0.28 2.84
CA SER A 52 10.49 -1.31 2.91
C SER A 52 9.96 -2.69 2.54
N ILE A 53 10.86 -3.55 2.07
CA ILE A 53 10.62 -4.98 1.84
C ILE A 53 11.48 -5.82 2.79
N TYR A 54 10.90 -6.92 3.25
CA TYR A 54 11.55 -7.89 4.12
C TYR A 54 11.13 -9.31 3.75
N GLY A 55 12.10 -10.22 3.63
CA GLY A 55 11.81 -11.64 3.37
C GLY A 55 12.95 -12.35 2.66
N ASN A 56 12.71 -13.60 2.27
CA ASN A 56 13.66 -14.40 1.50
C ASN A 56 13.69 -13.94 0.04
N ILE A 57 14.29 -12.79 -0.21
CA ILE A 57 14.52 -12.25 -1.55
C ILE A 57 15.89 -11.58 -1.59
N VAL A 58 16.62 -11.81 -2.68
CA VAL A 58 17.89 -11.17 -3.00
C VAL A 58 17.63 -10.27 -4.19
N LEU A 59 17.84 -8.98 -4.00
CA LEU A 59 17.68 -7.94 -5.00
C LEU A 59 19.06 -7.49 -5.47
N GLU A 60 19.21 -7.20 -6.76
CA GLU A 60 20.39 -6.52 -7.29
C GLU A 60 19.99 -5.12 -7.74
N GLN A 61 20.74 -4.11 -7.33
CA GLN A 61 20.60 -2.74 -7.79
C GLN A 61 22.00 -2.12 -7.97
N ALA A 62 22.24 -1.52 -9.13
CA ALA A 62 23.51 -0.85 -9.48
C ALA A 62 24.76 -1.73 -9.22
N GLY A 63 24.67 -3.03 -9.51
CA GLY A 63 25.75 -4.00 -9.31
C GLY A 63 26.01 -4.40 -7.85
N SER A 64 25.13 -4.03 -6.93
CA SER A 64 25.18 -4.45 -5.52
C SER A 64 24.01 -5.38 -5.21
N GLU A 65 24.31 -6.53 -4.60
CA GLU A 65 23.30 -7.48 -4.12
C GLU A 65 22.86 -7.18 -2.68
N PHE A 66 21.56 -7.26 -2.44
CA PHE A 66 20.91 -7.01 -1.16
C PHE A 66 20.08 -8.23 -0.76
N ASP A 67 20.52 -8.96 0.27
CA ASP A 67 19.73 -10.03 0.89
C ASP A 67 18.74 -9.44 1.90
N CYS A 68 17.48 -9.29 1.48
CA CYS A 68 16.43 -8.66 2.27
C CYS A 68 16.05 -9.44 3.55
N SER A 69 16.56 -10.67 3.73
CA SER A 69 16.36 -11.45 4.97
C SER A 69 17.36 -11.10 6.07
N LYS A 70 18.45 -10.38 5.73
CA LYS A 70 19.57 -10.09 6.63
C LYS A 70 19.74 -8.60 6.97
N LEU A 71 18.82 -7.74 6.54
CA LEU A 71 18.89 -6.28 6.73
C LEU A 71 18.37 -5.80 8.10
N GLY A 72 18.48 -6.63 9.14
CA GLY A 72 18.05 -6.26 10.49
C GLY A 72 16.54 -6.12 10.62
N ARG A 73 16.06 -4.99 11.19
CA ARG A 73 14.62 -4.69 11.34
C ARG A 73 14.08 -3.70 10.30
N GLY A 74 14.96 -2.96 9.62
CA GLY A 74 14.58 -1.91 8.68
C GLY A 74 14.19 -2.42 7.29
N GLY A 75 14.62 -3.64 6.94
CA GLY A 75 14.42 -4.19 5.60
C GLY A 75 15.20 -3.40 4.54
N TRP A 76 14.92 -3.69 3.28
CA TRP A 76 15.45 -2.93 2.16
C TRP A 76 14.48 -1.80 1.83
N ALA A 77 14.95 -0.55 1.84
CA ALA A 77 14.13 0.62 1.54
C ALA A 77 13.81 0.65 0.04
N VAL A 78 12.53 0.74 -0.31
CA VAL A 78 12.11 0.73 -1.72
C VAL A 78 12.46 2.09 -2.36
N PRO A 79 13.28 2.11 -3.43
CA PRO A 79 13.65 3.34 -4.11
C PRO A 79 12.47 3.94 -4.87
N GLY A 80 12.57 5.23 -5.20
CA GLY A 80 11.56 5.91 -6.03
C GLY A 80 11.50 5.34 -7.46
N TYR A 81 12.67 5.00 -8.02
CA TYR A 81 12.82 4.29 -9.27
C TYR A 81 13.09 2.81 -8.99
N VAL A 82 12.22 1.91 -9.48
CA VAL A 82 12.29 0.47 -9.19
C VAL A 82 12.51 -0.39 -10.44
N GLU A 83 12.68 0.22 -11.61
CA GLU A 83 12.84 -0.49 -12.88
C GLU A 83 14.26 -1.05 -13.07
N ASP A 84 15.25 -0.50 -12.36
CA ASP A 84 16.65 -0.98 -12.30
C ASP A 84 16.86 -2.07 -11.24
N VAL A 85 15.81 -2.46 -10.52
CA VAL A 85 15.88 -3.47 -9.46
C VAL A 85 15.61 -4.84 -10.07
N GLU A 86 16.61 -5.72 -9.99
CA GLU A 86 16.51 -7.10 -10.45
C GLU A 86 16.34 -8.09 -9.29
N VAL A 87 15.58 -9.16 -9.52
CA VAL A 87 15.41 -10.23 -8.52
C VAL A 87 16.36 -11.37 -8.88
N VAL A 88 17.41 -11.53 -8.07
CA VAL A 88 18.44 -12.56 -8.27
C VAL A 88 17.94 -13.92 -7.78
N ASN A 89 17.32 -13.93 -6.60
CA ASN A 89 16.78 -15.14 -5.98
C ASN A 89 15.62 -14.80 -5.06
N PHE A 90 14.63 -15.68 -4.95
CA PHE A 90 13.54 -15.52 -4.00
C PHE A 90 12.99 -16.88 -3.56
N LYS A 91 12.42 -16.90 -2.35
CA LYS A 91 11.67 -18.04 -1.83
C LYS A 91 10.49 -17.52 -1.03
N ALA A 92 9.35 -17.39 -1.68
CA ALA A 92 8.11 -16.97 -1.06
C ALA A 92 6.91 -17.50 -1.86
N ASP A 93 5.78 -17.68 -1.18
CA ASP A 93 4.52 -18.16 -1.75
C ASP A 93 3.54 -17.02 -2.01
N TYR A 94 3.69 -15.88 -1.32
CA TYR A 94 2.87 -14.68 -1.49
C TYR A 94 3.58 -13.41 -0.97
N ILE A 95 3.01 -12.25 -1.34
CA ILE A 95 3.42 -10.94 -0.85
C ILE A 95 2.36 -10.43 0.12
N LEU A 96 2.77 -10.05 1.34
CA LEU A 96 1.92 -9.39 2.32
C LEU A 96 2.25 -7.89 2.37
N ALA A 97 1.36 -7.07 1.82
CA ALA A 97 1.44 -5.62 1.85
C ALA A 97 0.82 -5.10 3.16
N VAL A 98 1.63 -4.55 4.05
CA VAL A 98 1.25 -4.08 5.39
C VAL A 98 1.27 -2.56 5.43
N GLU A 99 0.15 -1.95 5.81
CA GLU A 99 0.04 -0.49 5.91
C GLU A 99 1.04 0.11 6.91
N ASN A 100 1.01 -0.37 8.15
CA ASN A 100 1.67 0.28 9.28
C ASN A 100 3.07 -0.29 9.57
N ASP A 101 4.07 0.58 9.73
CA ASP A 101 5.45 0.19 10.06
C ASP A 101 5.56 -0.51 11.43
N ALA A 102 4.74 -0.13 12.40
CA ALA A 102 4.71 -0.81 13.70
C ALA A 102 4.27 -2.28 13.56
N MET A 103 3.29 -2.53 12.69
CA MET A 103 2.81 -3.88 12.40
C MET A 103 3.84 -4.67 11.58
N MET A 104 4.47 -4.04 10.60
CA MET A 104 5.59 -4.61 9.84
C MET A 104 6.73 -5.06 10.77
N SER A 105 7.20 -4.15 11.63
CA SER A 105 8.24 -4.41 12.63
C SER A 105 7.89 -5.57 13.55
N ARG A 106 6.61 -5.68 13.92
CA ARG A 106 6.09 -6.78 14.75
C ARG A 106 6.17 -8.12 14.01
N LEU A 107 5.71 -8.18 12.76
CA LEU A 107 5.75 -9.40 11.94
C LEU A 107 7.18 -9.87 11.66
N ILE A 108 8.13 -8.94 11.49
CA ILE A 108 9.56 -9.25 11.37
C ILE A 108 10.10 -9.88 12.67
N GLN A 109 9.77 -9.31 13.84
CA GLN A 109 10.20 -9.83 15.14
C GLN A 109 9.71 -11.25 15.39
N GLU A 110 8.46 -11.53 15.03
CA GLU A 110 7.84 -12.86 15.14
C GLU A 110 8.30 -13.84 14.04
N LYS A 111 9.17 -13.39 13.12
CA LYS A 111 9.67 -14.17 11.98
C LYS A 111 8.54 -14.74 11.11
N PHE A 112 7.46 -13.98 10.95
CA PHE A 112 6.27 -14.39 10.18
C PHE A 112 6.63 -14.76 8.74
N TRP A 113 7.47 -13.93 8.08
CA TRP A 113 8.00 -14.17 6.74
C TRP A 113 8.69 -15.54 6.57
N LYS A 114 9.33 -16.04 7.65
CA LYS A 114 10.03 -17.32 7.64
C LYS A 114 9.08 -18.50 7.87
N GLN A 115 8.08 -18.32 8.74
CA GLN A 115 7.11 -19.37 9.08
C GLN A 115 6.10 -19.58 7.96
N ASN A 116 5.64 -18.49 7.34
CA ASN A 116 4.61 -18.49 6.31
C ASN A 116 5.19 -18.31 4.90
N ASN A 117 6.52 -18.35 4.76
CA ASN A 117 7.23 -18.24 3.49
C ASN A 117 6.69 -17.09 2.61
N CYS A 118 6.68 -15.87 3.14
CA CYS A 118 6.11 -14.71 2.43
C CYS A 118 7.08 -13.53 2.39
N LEU A 119 6.86 -12.62 1.43
CA LEU A 119 7.53 -11.33 1.38
C LEU A 119 6.66 -10.29 2.09
N LEU A 120 7.21 -9.61 3.08
CA LEU A 120 6.54 -8.50 3.73
C LEU A 120 6.93 -7.21 3.02
N ILE A 121 5.98 -6.34 2.70
CA ILE A 121 6.23 -5.02 2.11
C ILE A 121 5.38 -3.99 2.84
N THR A 122 5.95 -2.84 3.20
CA THR A 122 5.20 -1.73 3.81
C THR A 122 5.34 -0.43 3.03
N GLY A 123 4.29 0.39 3.04
CA GLY A 123 4.27 1.75 2.52
C GLY A 123 4.46 2.83 3.59
N GLU A 124 4.52 2.48 4.87
CA GLU A 124 4.47 3.42 6.01
C GLU A 124 3.22 4.31 5.98
N GLY A 125 2.05 3.70 5.85
CA GLY A 125 0.75 4.33 5.58
C GLY A 125 0.30 4.10 4.14
N MET A 126 -0.17 5.15 3.47
CA MET A 126 -0.53 5.08 2.05
C MET A 126 0.67 4.63 1.19
N PHE A 127 0.50 3.55 0.43
CA PHE A 127 1.55 3.01 -0.43
C PHE A 127 2.03 4.04 -1.47
N PRO A 128 3.31 4.48 -1.41
CA PRO A 128 3.89 5.37 -2.40
C PRO A 128 3.86 4.78 -3.81
N ARG A 129 3.97 5.64 -4.85
CA ARG A 129 4.04 5.19 -6.27
C ARG A 129 5.12 4.13 -6.49
N GLY A 130 6.33 4.36 -5.98
CA GLY A 130 7.44 3.41 -6.07
C GLY A 130 7.13 2.06 -5.45
N VAL A 131 6.54 2.03 -4.24
CA VAL A 131 6.15 0.78 -3.57
C VAL A 131 5.05 0.05 -4.33
N ARG A 132 4.02 0.74 -4.81
CA ARG A 132 2.96 0.13 -5.62
C ARG A 132 3.51 -0.47 -6.91
N ARG A 133 4.38 0.28 -7.61
CA ARG A 133 5.06 -0.20 -8.81
C ARG A 133 5.91 -1.44 -8.50
N PHE A 134 6.61 -1.43 -7.38
CA PHE A 134 7.46 -2.55 -6.98
C PHE A 134 6.64 -3.80 -6.65
N ILE A 135 5.56 -3.67 -5.87
CA ILE A 135 4.64 -4.78 -5.57
C ILE A 135 4.09 -5.36 -6.88
N LYS A 136 3.70 -4.49 -7.83
CA LYS A 136 3.22 -4.93 -9.15
C LYS A 136 4.28 -5.72 -9.90
N ILE A 137 5.51 -5.19 -10.03
CA ILE A 137 6.62 -5.85 -10.71
C ILE A 137 6.91 -7.21 -10.07
N LEU A 138 6.95 -7.28 -8.74
CA LEU A 138 7.18 -8.54 -8.03
C LEU A 138 6.04 -9.53 -8.26
N SER A 139 4.78 -9.09 -8.19
CA SER A 139 3.62 -9.95 -8.43
C SER A 139 3.63 -10.52 -9.85
N GLU A 140 3.88 -9.69 -10.87
CA GLU A 140 3.89 -10.12 -12.27
C GLU A 140 5.11 -10.99 -12.61
N LYS A 141 6.32 -10.59 -12.18
CA LYS A 141 7.56 -11.33 -12.47
C LYS A 141 7.63 -12.65 -11.72
N LEU A 142 7.27 -12.65 -10.43
CA LEU A 142 7.39 -13.80 -9.54
C LEU A 142 6.10 -14.65 -9.51
N LYS A 143 5.02 -14.17 -10.14
CA LYS A 143 3.69 -14.78 -10.13
C LYS A 143 3.17 -15.03 -8.72
N LEU A 144 3.46 -14.11 -7.81
CA LEU A 144 3.06 -14.20 -6.41
C LEU A 144 1.73 -13.48 -6.19
N PRO A 145 0.76 -14.10 -5.49
CA PRO A 145 -0.44 -13.42 -5.06
C PRO A 145 -0.08 -12.33 -4.06
N VAL A 146 -0.82 -11.22 -4.11
CA VAL A 146 -0.65 -10.09 -3.21
C VAL A 146 -1.82 -10.06 -2.23
N ILE A 147 -1.48 -9.96 -0.95
CA ILE A 147 -2.43 -9.89 0.14
C ILE A 147 -2.18 -8.57 0.87
N ALA A 148 -3.19 -7.70 0.92
CA ALA A 148 -3.16 -6.46 1.66
C ALA A 148 -3.69 -6.66 3.08
N PHE A 149 -2.90 -6.21 4.05
CA PHE A 149 -3.27 -6.07 5.44
C PHE A 149 -3.24 -4.57 5.77
N VAL A 150 -4.42 -3.97 5.92
CA VAL A 150 -4.62 -2.54 6.21
C VAL A 150 -5.58 -2.37 7.39
N ASP A 151 -5.71 -1.16 7.94
CA ASP A 151 -6.63 -0.89 9.05
C ASP A 151 -8.10 -1.15 8.67
N GLY A 152 -8.91 -1.46 9.68
CA GLY A 152 -10.36 -1.70 9.56
C GLY A 152 -11.14 -0.40 9.71
N ASP A 153 -10.84 0.57 8.85
CA ASP A 153 -11.51 1.86 8.79
C ASP A 153 -11.68 2.30 7.32
N PRO A 154 -12.40 3.40 7.04
CA PRO A 154 -12.62 3.85 5.66
C PRO A 154 -11.30 4.19 4.95
N TYR A 155 -10.34 4.79 5.65
CA TYR A 155 -9.04 5.14 5.07
C TYR A 155 -8.23 3.91 4.70
N GLY A 156 -8.23 2.88 5.55
CA GLY A 156 -7.64 1.57 5.26
C GLY A 156 -8.26 0.95 4.02
N PHE A 157 -9.60 0.90 3.94
CA PHE A 157 -10.31 0.38 2.76
C PHE A 157 -9.96 1.16 1.50
N TYR A 158 -9.83 2.48 1.60
CA TYR A 158 -9.34 3.31 0.50
C TYR A 158 -7.89 2.97 0.11
N ILE A 159 -6.97 2.79 1.06
CA ILE A 159 -5.58 2.39 0.80
C ILE A 159 -5.53 1.06 0.03
N TYR A 160 -6.34 0.08 0.45
CA TYR A 160 -6.50 -1.16 -0.31
C TYR A 160 -7.00 -0.91 -1.74
N SER A 161 -8.02 -0.07 -1.90
CA SER A 161 -8.56 0.24 -3.23
C SER A 161 -7.53 0.90 -4.14
N VAL A 162 -6.65 1.76 -3.60
CA VAL A 162 -5.58 2.42 -4.35
C VAL A 162 -4.48 1.45 -4.78
N LEU A 163 -4.20 0.43 -3.96
CA LEU A 163 -3.28 -0.65 -4.33
C LEU A 163 -3.87 -1.54 -5.43
N LYS A 164 -5.17 -1.87 -5.33
CA LYS A 164 -5.85 -2.79 -6.25
C LYS A 164 -6.25 -2.17 -7.59
N TYR A 165 -6.85 -0.98 -7.57
CA TYR A 165 -7.46 -0.32 -8.73
C TYR A 165 -6.70 0.93 -9.20
N GLY A 166 -5.73 1.39 -8.40
CA GLY A 166 -5.02 2.66 -8.65
C GLY A 166 -5.74 3.87 -8.03
N SER A 167 -5.17 5.06 -8.21
CA SER A 167 -5.76 6.31 -7.70
C SER A 167 -6.69 6.91 -8.75
N ILE A 168 -7.82 7.50 -8.32
CA ILE A 168 -8.74 8.23 -9.21
C ILE A 168 -8.00 9.34 -9.97
N GLU A 169 -7.15 10.10 -9.26
CA GLU A 169 -6.37 11.20 -9.84
C GLU A 169 -5.38 10.72 -10.90
N LEU A 170 -4.94 9.47 -10.81
CA LEU A 170 -3.96 8.86 -11.71
C LEU A 170 -4.57 7.71 -12.50
N ALA A 171 -5.86 7.79 -12.84
CA ALA A 171 -6.58 6.72 -13.53
C ALA A 171 -5.90 6.29 -14.84
N HIS A 172 -5.29 7.24 -15.57
CA HIS A 172 -4.53 6.98 -16.79
C HIS A 172 -3.25 6.15 -16.56
N LEU A 173 -2.74 6.11 -15.33
CA LEU A 173 -1.59 5.30 -14.92
C LEU A 173 -1.97 4.11 -14.05
N SER A 174 -3.26 3.88 -13.77
CA SER A 174 -3.70 2.77 -12.93
C SER A 174 -3.15 1.44 -13.44
N ASP A 175 -3.18 1.20 -14.75
CA ASP A 175 -2.63 -0.01 -15.36
C ASP A 175 -1.13 -0.19 -15.12
N ARG A 176 -0.38 0.83 -14.72
CA ARG A 176 1.06 0.76 -14.45
C ARG A 176 1.39 0.55 -12.98
N TYR A 177 0.49 0.90 -12.06
CA TYR A 177 0.75 0.85 -10.61
C TYR A 177 -0.18 -0.08 -9.84
N ALA A 178 -1.38 -0.35 -10.36
CA ALA A 178 -2.38 -1.16 -9.72
C ALA A 178 -2.05 -2.66 -9.80
N VAL A 179 -2.48 -3.38 -8.78
CA VAL A 179 -2.34 -4.84 -8.64
C VAL A 179 -3.75 -5.45 -8.55
N PRO A 180 -4.40 -5.74 -9.70
CA PRO A 180 -5.80 -6.19 -9.72
C PRO A 180 -6.04 -7.47 -8.94
N ASP A 181 -5.06 -8.37 -8.90
CA ASP A 181 -5.15 -9.65 -8.18
C ASP A 181 -4.89 -9.52 -6.66
N CYS A 182 -4.73 -8.30 -6.16
CA CYS A 182 -4.56 -8.06 -4.74
C CYS A 182 -5.85 -8.43 -3.99
N LYS A 183 -5.71 -9.24 -2.93
CA LYS A 183 -6.79 -9.60 -2.02
C LYS A 183 -6.63 -8.93 -0.67
N TYR A 184 -7.71 -8.71 0.05
CA TYR A 184 -7.70 -8.09 1.37
C TYR A 184 -7.87 -9.14 2.47
N VAL A 185 -6.88 -9.26 3.37
CA VAL A 185 -6.98 -10.18 4.52
C VAL A 185 -7.75 -9.60 5.70
N GLY A 186 -7.76 -8.28 5.85
CA GLY A 186 -8.39 -7.62 6.99
C GLY A 186 -7.63 -6.38 7.45
N MET A 187 -8.13 -5.63 8.43
CA MET A 187 -9.25 -5.98 9.32
C MET A 187 -10.67 -5.75 8.76
N THR A 188 -11.46 -6.81 8.61
CA THR A 188 -12.88 -6.70 8.22
C THR A 188 -13.78 -6.36 9.42
N MET A 189 -15.00 -5.91 9.16
CA MET A 189 -15.96 -5.63 10.23
C MET A 189 -16.46 -6.90 10.93
N ASP A 190 -16.46 -8.04 10.24
CA ASP A 190 -16.79 -9.34 10.86
C ASP A 190 -15.66 -9.84 11.77
N ASP A 191 -14.40 -9.46 11.51
CA ASP A 191 -13.26 -9.83 12.36
C ASP A 191 -13.42 -9.30 13.79
N ILE A 192 -14.13 -8.19 13.96
CA ILE A 192 -14.43 -7.61 15.28
C ILE A 192 -15.21 -8.62 16.13
N ASP A 193 -16.20 -9.28 15.55
CA ASP A 193 -17.01 -10.27 16.24
C ASP A 193 -16.27 -11.60 16.35
N GLU A 194 -15.69 -12.08 15.25
CA GLU A 194 -15.00 -13.38 15.18
C GLU A 194 -13.84 -13.49 16.18
N TYR A 195 -13.08 -12.40 16.37
CA TYR A 195 -11.94 -12.36 17.29
C TYR A 195 -12.24 -11.65 18.62
N SER A 196 -13.50 -11.28 18.85
CA SER A 196 -13.96 -10.60 20.08
C SER A 196 -13.14 -9.34 20.40
N LEU A 197 -13.06 -8.42 19.45
CA LEU A 197 -12.28 -7.17 19.52
C LEU A 197 -13.14 -5.95 19.89
N GLN A 198 -14.38 -6.14 20.37
CA GLN A 198 -15.32 -5.05 20.65
C GLN A 198 -14.80 -4.04 21.67
N ASN A 199 -13.92 -4.45 22.59
CA ASN A 199 -13.40 -3.59 23.64
C ASN A 199 -12.28 -2.65 23.17
N VAL A 200 -11.75 -2.87 21.97
CA VAL A 200 -10.62 -2.12 21.40
C VAL A 200 -10.99 -1.41 20.10
N THR A 201 -12.27 -1.38 19.77
CA THR A 201 -12.79 -0.57 18.67
C THR A 201 -12.95 0.89 19.08
N GLU A 202 -12.78 1.80 18.13
CA GLU A 202 -13.09 3.22 18.30
C GLU A 202 -14.43 3.57 17.65
N LYS A 203 -15.12 4.59 18.16
CA LYS A 203 -16.34 5.10 17.53
C LYS A 203 -16.00 5.86 16.24
N LEU A 204 -16.84 5.69 15.22
CA LEU A 204 -16.74 6.50 14.00
C LEU A 204 -16.96 7.97 14.31
N LYS A 205 -16.16 8.82 13.67
CA LYS A 205 -16.34 10.28 13.66
C LYS A 205 -17.22 10.67 12.47
N ASP A 206 -17.76 11.88 12.50
CA ASP A 206 -18.57 12.41 11.38
C ASP A 206 -17.81 12.43 10.05
N VAL A 207 -16.49 12.65 10.11
CA VAL A 207 -15.60 12.59 8.94
C VAL A 207 -15.49 11.19 8.37
N ASP A 208 -15.47 10.16 9.23
CA ASP A 208 -15.41 8.76 8.80
C ASP A 208 -16.74 8.36 8.14
N VAL A 209 -17.88 8.79 8.69
CA VAL A 209 -19.20 8.54 8.11
C VAL A 209 -19.35 9.21 6.75
N LYS A 210 -18.85 10.44 6.57
CA LYS A 210 -18.81 11.10 5.26
C LYS A 210 -17.98 10.28 4.28
N ARG A 211 -16.80 9.83 4.69
CA ARG A 211 -15.90 9.04 3.86
C ARG A 211 -16.51 7.70 3.42
N ILE A 212 -17.19 6.99 4.33
CA ILE A 212 -17.93 5.76 4.01
C ILE A 212 -18.97 6.01 2.91
N ASN A 213 -19.70 7.13 2.98
CA ASN A 213 -20.70 7.45 1.95
C ASN A 213 -20.04 7.77 0.61
N GLU A 214 -18.88 8.43 0.60
CA GLU A 214 -18.10 8.65 -0.63
C GLU A 214 -17.59 7.34 -1.24
N GLU A 215 -17.05 6.45 -0.41
CA GLU A 215 -16.53 5.15 -0.86
C GLU A 215 -17.62 4.24 -1.40
N LEU A 216 -18.81 4.26 -0.78
CA LEU A 216 -20.00 3.60 -1.33
C LEU A 216 -20.40 4.12 -2.71
N GLU A 217 -19.96 5.31 -3.11
CA GLU A 217 -20.21 5.86 -4.44
C GLU A 217 -19.21 5.39 -5.51
N TYR A 218 -18.04 4.90 -5.11
CA TYR A 218 -17.00 4.47 -6.05
C TYR A 218 -17.41 3.23 -6.87
N PRO A 219 -17.12 3.20 -8.19
CA PRO A 219 -17.58 2.11 -9.07
C PRO A 219 -17.16 0.70 -8.62
N TRP A 220 -15.93 0.53 -8.14
CA TRP A 220 -15.41 -0.78 -7.70
C TRP A 220 -16.05 -1.24 -6.39
N PHE A 221 -16.31 -0.33 -5.45
CA PHE A 221 -17.00 -0.69 -4.20
C PHE A 221 -18.48 -0.99 -4.44
N LYS A 222 -19.15 -0.23 -5.31
CA LYS A 222 -20.53 -0.52 -5.77
C LYS A 222 -20.65 -1.87 -6.47
N ALA A 223 -19.66 -2.22 -7.29
CA ALA A 223 -19.66 -3.48 -8.02
C ALA A 223 -19.48 -4.71 -7.09
N SER A 224 -18.75 -4.55 -5.98
CA SER A 224 -18.55 -5.63 -5.01
C SER A 224 -19.60 -5.62 -3.91
N LYS A 225 -20.44 -6.66 -3.91
CA LYS A 225 -21.45 -6.88 -2.87
C LYS A 225 -20.84 -7.00 -1.48
N GLU A 226 -19.66 -7.63 -1.40
CA GLU A 226 -18.98 -7.87 -0.13
C GLU A 226 -18.40 -6.57 0.44
N TRP A 227 -17.74 -5.75 -0.39
CA TRP A 227 -17.27 -4.43 0.07
C TRP A 227 -18.42 -3.50 0.48
N THR A 228 -19.48 -3.46 -0.32
CA THR A 228 -20.70 -2.73 0.05
C THR A 228 -21.27 -3.22 1.38
N ARG A 229 -21.24 -4.54 1.64
CA ARG A 229 -21.66 -5.11 2.93
C ARG A 229 -20.74 -4.65 4.07
N GLN A 230 -19.42 -4.70 3.90
CA GLN A 230 -18.46 -4.25 4.92
C GLN A 230 -18.64 -2.77 5.30
N LEU A 231 -18.76 -1.88 4.31
CA LEU A 231 -18.97 -0.44 4.52
C LEU A 231 -20.28 -0.15 5.24
N ASN A 232 -21.37 -0.85 4.86
CA ASN A 232 -22.65 -0.72 5.55
C ASN A 232 -22.61 -1.30 6.97
N LEU A 233 -21.90 -2.41 7.19
CA LEU A 233 -21.71 -3.01 8.51
C LEU A 233 -20.91 -2.10 9.43
N MET A 234 -19.87 -1.45 8.91
CA MET A 234 -19.09 -0.43 9.63
C MET A 234 -20.00 0.71 10.08
N LYS A 235 -20.83 1.24 9.18
CA LYS A 235 -21.80 2.30 9.48
C LYS A 235 -22.86 1.87 10.50
N GLN A 236 -23.34 0.63 10.41
CA GLN A 236 -24.33 0.07 11.34
C GLN A 236 -23.75 -0.13 12.74
N LYS A 237 -22.54 -0.68 12.85
CA LYS A 237 -21.86 -0.88 14.14
C LYS A 237 -21.40 0.45 14.73
N GLY A 238 -21.12 1.45 13.90
CA GLY A 238 -20.66 2.76 14.33
C GLY A 238 -19.23 2.77 14.85
N VAL A 239 -18.41 1.80 14.42
CA VAL A 239 -17.05 1.60 14.92
C VAL A 239 -16.01 1.43 13.82
N ARG A 240 -14.75 1.70 14.16
CA ARG A 240 -13.54 1.45 13.37
C ARG A 240 -12.50 0.71 14.22
N ILE A 241 -11.55 0.04 13.58
CA ILE A 241 -10.51 -0.73 14.29
C ILE A 241 -9.15 -0.63 13.60
N GLU A 242 -8.11 -0.34 14.39
CA GLU A 242 -6.73 -0.32 13.91
C GLU A 242 -6.11 -1.73 13.98
N GLN A 243 -5.17 -2.05 13.10
CA GLN A 243 -4.39 -3.30 13.12
C GLN A 243 -3.74 -3.56 14.48
N GLN A 244 -3.30 -2.49 15.14
CA GLN A 244 -2.66 -2.55 16.45
C GLN A 244 -3.62 -3.05 17.54
N ALA A 245 -4.94 -2.94 17.35
CA ALA A 245 -5.94 -3.45 18.27
C ALA A 245 -5.83 -4.97 18.48
N LEU A 246 -5.29 -5.71 17.49
CA LEU A 246 -5.03 -7.15 17.61
C LEU A 246 -3.98 -7.47 18.69
N ALA A 247 -3.09 -6.52 19.02
CA ALA A 247 -2.12 -6.67 20.09
C ALA A 247 -2.77 -6.77 21.48
N SER A 248 -4.03 -6.33 21.63
CA SER A 248 -4.79 -6.45 22.89
C SER A 248 -5.05 -7.90 23.32
N LYS A 249 -5.04 -8.86 22.39
CA LYS A 249 -5.17 -10.29 22.68
C LYS A 249 -3.85 -10.86 23.15
N SER A 250 -2.84 -10.73 22.31
CA SER A 250 -1.45 -10.94 22.66
C SER A 250 -0.59 -10.34 21.57
N LEU A 251 0.64 -10.00 21.92
CA LEU A 251 1.61 -9.49 20.97
C LEU A 251 1.86 -10.48 19.80
N GLU A 252 1.77 -11.78 20.04
CA GLU A 252 1.99 -12.84 19.03
C GLU A 252 0.72 -13.19 18.23
N PHE A 253 -0.46 -12.73 18.67
CA PHE A 253 -1.76 -13.13 18.12
C PHE A 253 -1.87 -12.91 16.61
N VAL A 254 -1.36 -11.77 16.13
CA VAL A 254 -1.40 -11.41 14.71
C VAL A 254 -0.65 -12.44 13.87
N ALA A 255 0.60 -12.73 14.27
CA ALA A 255 1.51 -13.58 13.52
C ALA A 255 1.19 -15.07 13.64
N LYS A 256 0.74 -15.53 14.82
CA LYS A 256 0.53 -16.97 15.08
C LYS A 256 -0.90 -17.46 14.86
N LYS A 257 -1.90 -16.56 14.88
CA LYS A 257 -3.31 -16.95 14.77
C LYS A 257 -4.04 -16.19 13.68
N TYR A 258 -4.16 -14.87 13.78
CA TYR A 258 -5.04 -14.09 12.91
C TYR A 258 -4.66 -14.20 11.42
N LEU A 259 -3.41 -13.85 11.05
CA LEU A 259 -3.00 -13.90 9.64
C LEU A 259 -2.95 -15.33 9.09
N PRO A 260 -2.32 -16.32 9.75
CA PRO A 260 -2.31 -17.69 9.24
C PRO A 260 -3.72 -18.25 9.07
N GLU A 261 -4.61 -18.07 10.05
CA GLU A 261 -5.98 -18.61 10.02
C GLU A 261 -6.79 -18.01 8.87
N LYS A 262 -6.68 -16.70 8.60
CA LYS A 262 -7.41 -16.09 7.48
C LYS A 262 -6.84 -16.47 6.12
N ILE A 263 -5.52 -16.57 6.00
CA ILE A 263 -4.85 -16.91 4.74
C ILE A 263 -5.10 -18.38 4.39
N GLU A 264 -4.93 -19.31 5.34
CA GLU A 264 -5.15 -20.75 5.13
C GLU A 264 -6.62 -21.10 4.84
N LYS A 265 -7.56 -20.38 5.45
CA LYS A 265 -9.01 -20.56 5.20
C LYS A 265 -9.51 -19.79 3.98
N GLU A 266 -8.62 -19.12 3.24
CA GLU A 266 -8.96 -18.24 2.12
C GLU A 266 -10.05 -17.21 2.45
N LYS A 267 -10.09 -16.72 3.70
CA LYS A 267 -11.02 -15.68 4.16
C LYS A 267 -10.51 -14.30 3.73
N LEU A 268 -10.35 -14.12 2.43
CA LEU A 268 -9.82 -12.91 1.80
C LEU A 268 -10.92 -12.25 0.96
N LEU A 269 -11.07 -10.93 1.08
CA LEU A 269 -11.99 -10.17 0.24
C LEU A 269 -11.32 -9.81 -1.08
N ASP A 270 -12.14 -9.75 -2.13
CA ASP A 270 -11.75 -9.32 -3.48
C ASP A 270 -12.29 -7.91 -3.76
#